data_AF-A0A7V4UCU0-F1
#
_entry.id   AF-A0A7V4UCU0-F1
#
_cell.length_a   1.000
_cell.length_b   1.000
_cell.length_c   1.000
_cell.angle_alpha   90.00
_cell.angle_beta   90.00
_cell.angle_gamma   90.00
#
_symmetry.space_group_name_H-M   'P 1'
#
loop_
_entity.id
_entity.type
_entity.pdbx_description
1 polymer ?
#
loop_
_entity_poly.entity_id
_entity_poly.type
_entity_poly.pdbx_seq_one_letter_code
_entity_poly.pdbx_strand_id
1 'polypeptide(L)'
;MSPESGSPRSGSNLAGSRAPRMPRPAERNATMVNTHSGRTTVSLLACMGSVALGAAGATAVRVFADHVHDHADEPLVRTKPNATPLGKIHLYLCAFHNAKMDPKFVVEAHHYCSPAGNGVHQCVVFDSNGPNAKLLGTEYIISNDIYQKLPDGEKKYWHPHAYEILSGQLIAPEAPDMGDALFPGLITTWGKTFHTWPDPGTDVPLGEPLLMWSINADGQIDDRMVARRDAKFGISTEKIRERRSAWGYEVPRVAPPKSINELGRMWADGQSDKPKRK
;
A
#
# COMPACT_ATOMS: atom_id res chain seq x y z
N MET A 1 17.72 69.91 -29.61
CA MET A 1 16.64 69.62 -28.66
C MET A 1 17.00 68.33 -27.94
N SER A 2 17.54 68.45 -26.72
CA SER A 2 17.57 67.44 -25.65
C SER A 2 16.14 67.12 -25.18
N PRO A 3 15.86 66.23 -24.20
CA PRO A 3 16.76 65.56 -23.23
C PRO A 3 16.52 64.03 -23.07
N GLU A 4 17.47 63.21 -22.62
CA GLU A 4 18.00 63.03 -21.26
C GLU A 4 16.95 62.80 -20.14
N SER A 5 17.01 61.62 -19.52
CA SER A 5 16.81 61.31 -18.10
C SER A 5 16.68 59.79 -17.98
N GLY A 6 17.20 59.07 -17.00
CA GLY A 6 17.86 59.40 -15.75
C GLY A 6 17.76 58.13 -14.91
N SER A 7 18.89 57.57 -14.47
CA SER A 7 18.90 56.54 -13.43
C SER A 7 18.96 57.22 -12.07
N PRO A 8 18.27 56.69 -11.04
CA PRO A 8 18.78 56.78 -9.69
C PRO A 8 19.02 55.40 -9.06
N ARG A 9 20.13 55.35 -8.33
CA ARG A 9 20.58 54.32 -7.40
C ARG A 9 19.74 54.34 -6.10
N SER A 10 20.07 53.37 -5.25
CA SER A 10 19.81 53.24 -3.79
C SER A 10 18.64 52.30 -3.50
N GLY A 11 18.81 51.16 -2.83
CA GLY A 11 19.74 50.82 -1.76
C GLY A 11 18.94 50.64 -0.48
N SER A 12 18.98 49.45 0.12
CA SER A 12 19.07 49.22 1.58
C SER A 12 18.59 47.83 2.01
N ASN A 13 19.42 47.22 2.86
CA ASN A 13 19.09 46.44 4.04
C ASN A 13 18.24 45.17 3.91
N LEU A 14 18.93 44.02 3.97
CA LEU A 14 18.43 42.88 4.75
C LEU A 14 19.48 42.50 5.80
N ALA A 15 19.19 42.96 7.01
CA ALA A 15 19.84 42.57 8.24
C ALA A 15 19.64 41.06 8.50
N GLY A 16 20.65 40.45 9.12
CA GLY A 16 20.70 39.02 9.38
C GLY A 16 19.57 38.50 10.27
N SER A 17 19.01 37.36 9.87
CA SER A 17 18.22 36.50 10.74
C SER A 17 19.11 35.37 11.26
N ARG A 18 19.47 35.46 12.54
CA ARG A 18 20.07 34.37 13.31
C ARG A 18 18.99 33.30 13.54
N ALA A 19 19.23 32.08 13.07
CA ALA A 19 18.36 30.93 13.35
C ALA A 19 18.32 30.62 14.86
N PRO A 20 17.16 30.24 15.43
CA PRO A 20 17.06 29.86 16.83
C PRO A 20 17.71 28.50 17.10
N ARG A 21 18.46 28.42 18.20
CA ARG A 21 19.19 27.25 18.67
C ARG A 21 18.21 26.24 19.30
N MET A 22 18.17 25.01 18.78
CA MET A 22 17.40 23.90 19.34
C MET A 22 17.93 23.51 20.74
N PRO A 23 17.07 23.23 21.74
CA PRO A 23 17.51 22.68 23.02
C PRO A 23 17.85 21.19 22.88
N ARG A 24 18.90 20.75 23.59
CA ARG A 24 19.32 19.34 23.67
C ARG A 24 18.34 18.55 24.54
N PRO A 25 18.12 17.24 24.29
CA PRO A 25 17.32 16.42 25.17
C PRO A 25 18.04 16.16 26.50
N ALA A 26 17.28 16.22 27.60
CA ALA A 26 17.72 15.88 28.94
C ALA A 26 17.92 14.37 29.11
N GLU A 27 19.05 13.99 29.71
CA GLU A 27 19.35 12.63 30.17
C GLU A 27 18.29 12.19 31.20
N ARG A 28 17.68 11.02 30.97
CA ARG A 28 16.85 10.35 31.97
C ARG A 28 17.69 9.26 32.64
N ASN A 29 17.90 9.45 33.94
CA ASN A 29 18.43 8.45 34.86
C ASN A 29 17.50 7.23 34.90
N ALA A 30 18.03 6.05 34.56
CA ALA A 30 17.38 4.78 34.81
C ALA A 30 17.72 4.31 36.24
N THR A 31 16.73 4.34 37.13
CA THR A 31 16.79 3.67 38.42
C THR A 31 16.54 2.18 38.23
N MET A 32 17.52 1.36 38.59
CA MET A 32 17.38 -0.09 38.74
C MET A 32 16.37 -0.42 39.85
N VAL A 33 15.40 -1.29 39.53
CA VAL A 33 14.64 -2.04 40.54
C VAL A 33 14.96 -3.51 40.33
N ASN A 34 15.62 -4.07 41.34
CA ASN A 34 15.96 -5.48 41.46
C ASN A 34 14.76 -6.19 42.12
N THR A 35 14.23 -7.23 41.49
CA THR A 35 13.38 -8.21 42.18
C THR A 35 13.82 -9.63 41.82
N HIS A 36 14.24 -10.34 42.85
CA HIS A 36 14.53 -11.78 42.88
C HIS A 36 13.29 -12.60 42.49
N SER A 37 13.50 -13.68 41.72
CA SER A 37 12.78 -14.93 41.93
C SER A 37 13.48 -16.13 41.28
N GLY A 38 13.82 -17.12 42.11
CA GLY A 38 13.57 -18.54 41.83
C GLY A 38 14.44 -19.23 40.78
N ARG A 39 15.58 -19.78 41.21
CA ARG A 39 16.21 -20.94 40.57
C ARG A 39 15.35 -22.20 40.79
N THR A 40 15.05 -22.91 39.71
CA THR A 40 14.75 -24.35 39.79
C THR A 40 15.57 -25.08 38.72
N THR A 41 16.57 -25.81 39.18
CA THR A 41 17.40 -26.73 38.41
C THR A 41 16.62 -28.02 38.14
N VAL A 42 16.51 -28.44 36.88
CA VAL A 42 16.11 -29.80 36.52
C VAL A 42 17.33 -30.51 35.92
N SER A 43 17.78 -31.55 36.61
CA SER A 43 18.87 -32.42 36.18
C SER A 43 18.48 -33.24 34.95
N LEU A 44 19.31 -33.18 33.90
CA LEU A 44 19.29 -34.12 32.79
C LEU A 44 20.24 -35.28 33.11
N LEU A 45 19.68 -36.47 33.32
CA LEU A 45 20.41 -37.74 33.35
C LEU A 45 20.46 -38.29 31.92
N ALA A 46 21.67 -38.57 31.43
CA ALA A 46 21.92 -39.16 30.12
C ALA A 46 21.63 -40.66 30.12
N CYS A 47 21.01 -41.17 29.04
CA CYS A 47 21.13 -42.57 28.63
C CYS A 47 21.47 -42.60 27.14
N MET A 48 22.71 -43.00 26.84
CA MET A 48 23.13 -43.40 25.51
C MET A 48 22.50 -44.75 25.17
N GLY A 49 21.82 -44.82 24.03
CA GLY A 49 21.34 -46.06 23.43
C GLY A 49 21.53 -45.99 21.92
N SER A 50 22.63 -46.58 21.45
CA SER A 50 23.02 -46.65 20.04
C SER A 50 22.17 -47.67 19.30
N VAL A 51 21.41 -47.24 18.29
CA VAL A 51 21.01 -48.09 17.15
C VAL A 51 21.20 -47.28 15.88
N ALA A 52 22.25 -47.61 15.13
CA ALA A 52 22.48 -47.15 13.79
C ALA A 52 21.89 -48.16 12.80
N LEU A 53 20.84 -47.79 12.06
CA LEU A 53 20.59 -48.25 10.68
C LEU A 53 19.45 -47.44 10.03
N GLY A 54 19.74 -46.73 8.92
CA GLY A 54 18.73 -46.21 8.00
C GLY A 54 18.69 -44.69 7.75
N ALA A 55 19.79 -44.06 7.35
CA ALA A 55 19.76 -42.78 6.62
C ALA A 55 19.12 -43.05 5.23
N ALA A 56 18.08 -42.35 4.78
CA ALA A 56 18.25 -41.08 4.04
C ALA A 56 16.94 -40.29 3.84
N GLY A 57 15.88 -40.54 4.63
CA GLY A 57 14.55 -39.90 4.41
C GLY A 57 14.13 -38.82 5.42
N ALA A 58 14.69 -38.84 6.63
CA ALA A 58 14.18 -38.00 7.73
C ALA A 58 14.93 -36.67 7.93
N THR A 59 16.08 -36.48 7.28
CA THR A 59 16.91 -35.27 7.46
C THR A 59 16.34 -34.06 6.73
N ALA A 60 15.67 -34.26 5.59
CA ALA A 60 15.10 -33.15 4.81
C ALA A 60 13.86 -32.51 5.46
N VAL A 61 13.10 -33.28 6.25
CA VAL A 61 11.89 -32.79 6.95
C VAL A 61 12.26 -31.95 8.18
N ARG A 62 13.39 -32.24 8.83
CA ARG A 62 13.80 -31.53 10.06
C ARG A 62 14.52 -30.19 9.79
N VAL A 63 15.10 -30.02 8.60
CA VAL A 63 15.76 -28.76 8.20
C VAL A 63 14.74 -27.62 7.98
N PHE A 64 13.48 -27.93 7.67
CA PHE A 64 12.46 -26.89 7.48
C PHE A 64 11.83 -26.39 8.80
N ALA A 65 11.77 -27.22 9.83
CA ALA A 65 11.09 -26.90 11.09
C ALA A 65 11.95 -26.06 12.06
N ASP A 66 13.28 -26.26 12.05
CA ASP A 66 14.20 -25.64 13.02
C ASP A 66 14.81 -24.31 12.50
N HIS A 67 14.36 -23.76 11.37
CA HIS A 67 14.86 -22.48 10.79
C HIS A 67 13.81 -21.37 10.65
N VAL A 68 12.59 -21.57 11.15
CA VAL A 68 11.60 -20.49 11.31
C VAL A 68 11.83 -19.80 12.66
N HIS A 69 13.07 -19.39 12.93
CA HIS A 69 13.42 -18.57 14.09
C HIS A 69 13.82 -17.18 13.58
N ASP A 70 12.92 -16.24 13.82
CA ASP A 70 13.15 -14.82 14.06
C ASP A 70 14.39 -14.21 13.36
N HIS A 71 14.26 -13.89 12.07
CA HIS A 71 15.21 -13.00 11.38
C HIS A 71 15.08 -11.53 11.83
N ALA A 72 14.35 -11.25 12.92
CA ALA A 72 14.14 -9.90 13.42
C ALA A 72 15.43 -9.26 14.00
N ASP A 73 16.39 -10.07 14.48
CA ASP A 73 17.57 -9.57 15.21
C ASP A 73 18.94 -9.91 14.60
N GLU A 74 19.01 -10.64 13.48
CA GLU A 74 20.27 -10.78 12.75
C GLU A 74 20.58 -9.46 12.04
N PRO A 75 21.82 -8.94 12.07
CA PRO A 75 22.20 -7.81 11.24
C PRO A 75 22.02 -8.26 9.79
N LEU A 76 20.86 -7.91 9.22
CA LEU A 76 20.51 -8.15 7.84
C LEU A 76 21.77 -7.86 7.04
N VAL A 77 22.24 -8.85 6.26
CA VAL A 77 23.13 -8.59 5.15
C VAL A 77 22.35 -7.59 4.31
N ARG A 78 22.59 -6.31 4.60
CA ARG A 78 21.86 -5.17 4.09
C ARG A 78 21.88 -5.40 2.60
N THR A 79 20.71 -5.64 2.02
CA THR A 79 20.61 -5.78 0.58
C THR A 79 21.43 -4.65 0.00
N LYS A 80 22.50 -5.05 -0.73
CA LYS A 80 23.63 -4.19 -1.07
C LYS A 80 23.13 -2.85 -1.63
N PRO A 81 23.93 -1.77 -1.61
CA PRO A 81 23.69 -0.69 -2.57
C PRO A 81 23.45 -1.33 -3.95
N ASN A 82 22.26 -1.12 -4.51
CA ASN A 82 21.64 -1.85 -5.64
C ASN A 82 20.86 -3.14 -5.30
N ALA A 83 19.91 -3.06 -4.35
CA ALA A 83 18.91 -4.11 -4.10
C ALA A 83 17.85 -4.21 -5.22
N THR A 84 18.25 -4.26 -6.49
CA THR A 84 17.32 -4.44 -7.62
C THR A 84 16.79 -5.87 -7.64
N PRO A 85 15.49 -6.09 -7.92
CA PRO A 85 14.50 -5.10 -8.38
C PRO A 85 13.80 -4.31 -7.28
N LEU A 86 13.89 -4.72 -6.00
CA LEU A 86 13.15 -4.12 -4.88
C LEU A 86 13.42 -2.62 -4.71
N GLY A 87 14.64 -2.15 -4.94
CA GLY A 87 14.99 -0.73 -4.88
C GLY A 87 14.30 0.16 -5.93
N LYS A 88 13.55 -0.41 -6.90
CA LYS A 88 12.74 0.35 -7.86
C LYS A 88 11.31 0.62 -7.37
N ILE A 89 10.87 -0.07 -6.32
CA ILE A 89 9.57 0.12 -5.69
C ILE A 89 9.63 1.41 -4.88
N HIS A 90 8.91 2.44 -5.34
CA HIS A 90 9.06 3.81 -4.85
C HIS A 90 7.75 4.56 -4.65
N LEU A 91 6.63 4.01 -5.14
CA LEU A 91 5.32 4.64 -4.99
C LEU A 91 4.52 3.88 -3.93
N TYR A 92 4.25 4.53 -2.81
CA TYR A 92 3.38 4.01 -1.77
C TYR A 92 1.96 4.58 -1.91
N LEU A 93 0.98 3.69 -2.05
CA LEU A 93 -0.45 4.00 -2.08
C LEU A 93 -1.18 3.28 -0.94
N CYS A 94 -2.26 3.87 -0.46
CA CYS A 94 -3.18 3.26 0.48
C CYS A 94 -4.61 3.38 -0.06
N ALA A 95 -5.28 2.24 -0.15
CA ALA A 95 -6.64 2.10 -0.66
C ALA A 95 -7.44 1.10 0.18
N PHE A 96 -8.61 0.73 -0.31
CA PHE A 96 -9.40 -0.37 0.23
C PHE A 96 -9.72 -1.36 -0.88
N HIS A 97 -9.55 -2.64 -0.58
CA HIS A 97 -9.97 -3.72 -1.44
C HIS A 97 -11.19 -4.42 -0.87
N ASN A 98 -12.11 -4.83 -1.73
CA ASN A 98 -13.12 -5.83 -1.38
C ASN A 98 -12.97 -7.10 -2.22
N ALA A 99 -13.33 -8.25 -1.66
CA ALA A 99 -13.27 -9.50 -2.41
C ALA A 99 -14.36 -9.49 -3.49
N LYS A 100 -14.00 -9.86 -4.72
CA LYS A 100 -14.93 -9.79 -5.85
C LYS A 100 -16.18 -10.65 -5.66
N MET A 101 -16.03 -11.82 -5.02
CA MET A 101 -17.11 -12.77 -4.76
C MET A 101 -17.79 -12.56 -3.39
N ASP A 102 -17.18 -11.78 -2.50
CA ASP A 102 -17.76 -11.36 -1.23
C ASP A 102 -17.45 -9.87 -0.98
N PRO A 103 -18.23 -8.95 -1.56
CA PRO A 103 -17.97 -7.52 -1.47
C PRO A 103 -18.03 -6.95 -0.06
N LYS A 104 -18.53 -7.71 0.92
CA LYS A 104 -18.55 -7.31 2.34
C LYS A 104 -17.21 -7.55 3.03
N PHE A 105 -16.38 -8.43 2.47
CA PHE A 105 -15.01 -8.62 2.94
C PHE A 105 -14.15 -7.47 2.41
N VAL A 106 -13.80 -6.53 3.29
CA VAL A 106 -13.03 -5.32 2.97
C VAL A 106 -11.71 -5.32 3.74
N VAL A 107 -10.62 -4.94 3.06
CA VAL A 107 -9.26 -4.86 3.62
C VAL A 107 -8.66 -3.50 3.29
N GLU A 108 -8.01 -2.84 4.26
CA GLU A 108 -7.12 -1.69 4.01
C GLU A 108 -5.87 -2.22 3.30
N ALA A 109 -5.63 -1.76 2.07
CA ALA A 109 -4.58 -2.28 1.20
C ALA A 109 -3.46 -1.24 1.06
N HIS A 110 -2.24 -1.67 1.33
CA HIS A 110 -1.04 -0.85 1.22
C HIS A 110 -0.18 -1.31 0.04
N HIS A 111 -0.19 -0.54 -1.03
CA HIS A 111 0.50 -0.88 -2.27
C HIS A 111 1.87 -0.22 -2.33
N TYR A 112 2.87 -0.99 -2.69
CA TYR A 112 4.20 -0.49 -3.00
C TYR A 112 4.53 -0.84 -4.44
N CYS A 113 4.52 0.20 -5.29
CA CYS A 113 4.49 0.07 -6.73
C CYS A 113 5.77 0.53 -7.42
N SER A 114 6.00 -0.04 -8.61
CA SER A 114 7.00 0.42 -9.57
C SER A 114 6.52 0.23 -11.01
N PRO A 115 6.98 1.04 -11.98
CA PRO A 115 6.75 0.77 -13.39
C PRO A 115 7.52 -0.49 -13.81
N ALA A 116 6.81 -1.43 -14.45
CA ALA A 116 7.40 -2.58 -15.13
C ALA A 116 7.78 -2.25 -16.59
N GLY A 117 7.30 -1.11 -17.11
CA GLY A 117 7.47 -0.67 -18.50
C GLY A 117 6.22 -0.89 -19.34
N ASN A 118 6.17 -0.31 -20.55
CA ASN A 118 5.08 -0.48 -21.52
C ASN A 118 3.67 -0.18 -20.96
N GLY A 119 3.55 0.82 -20.09
CA GLY A 119 2.26 1.20 -19.49
C GLY A 119 1.77 0.25 -18.38
N VAL A 120 2.64 -0.62 -17.87
CA VAL A 120 2.35 -1.52 -16.74
C VAL A 120 3.06 -1.01 -15.48
N HIS A 121 2.32 -0.92 -14.38
CA HIS A 121 2.89 -0.89 -13.03
C HIS A 121 2.60 -2.21 -12.33
N GLN A 122 3.47 -2.56 -11.39
CA GLN A 122 3.32 -3.73 -10.54
C GLN A 122 3.51 -3.30 -9.10
N CYS A 123 2.70 -3.85 -8.23
CA CYS A 123 2.68 -3.54 -6.81
C CYS A 123 2.72 -4.82 -5.99
N VAL A 124 3.45 -4.78 -4.89
CA VAL A 124 3.25 -5.70 -3.77
C VAL A 124 2.27 -5.05 -2.80
N VAL A 125 1.33 -5.83 -2.27
CA VAL A 125 0.24 -5.33 -1.43
C VAL A 125 0.34 -5.91 -0.04
N PHE A 126 0.26 -5.06 0.98
CA PHE A 126 0.33 -5.43 2.39
C PHE A 126 -0.92 -5.04 3.16
N ASP A 127 -1.12 -5.66 4.32
CA ASP A 127 -2.22 -5.37 5.26
C ASP A 127 -2.02 -4.09 6.10
N SER A 128 -0.79 -3.59 6.13
CA SER A 128 -0.38 -2.40 6.86
C SER A 128 0.88 -1.79 6.24
N ASN A 129 1.26 -0.60 6.69
CA ASN A 129 2.55 0.03 6.40
C ASN A 129 3.56 -0.12 7.55
N GLY A 130 3.34 -1.09 8.44
CA GLY A 130 4.23 -1.38 9.57
C GLY A 130 5.39 -2.30 9.20
N PRO A 131 6.42 -2.40 10.05
CA PRO A 131 7.60 -3.24 9.77
C PRO A 131 7.29 -4.74 9.70
N ASN A 132 6.18 -5.19 10.31
CA ASN A 132 5.75 -6.59 10.35
C ASN A 132 4.51 -6.85 9.49
N ALA A 133 4.28 -6.03 8.46
CA ALA A 133 3.11 -6.14 7.60
C ALA A 133 3.07 -7.49 6.87
N LYS A 134 1.88 -8.08 6.79
CA LYS A 134 1.66 -9.33 6.05
C LYS A 134 1.56 -9.03 4.55
N LEU A 135 2.33 -9.76 3.74
CA LEU A 135 2.19 -9.70 2.28
C LEU A 135 0.86 -10.33 1.90
N LEU A 136 -0.07 -9.51 1.42
CA LEU A 136 -1.38 -9.95 0.97
C LEU A 136 -1.31 -10.55 -0.42
N GLY A 137 -0.59 -9.89 -1.33
CA GLY A 137 -0.47 -10.35 -2.71
C GLY A 137 0.08 -9.29 -3.65
N THR A 138 -0.45 -9.26 -4.86
CA THR A 138 0.06 -8.37 -5.92
C THR A 138 -1.06 -7.68 -6.67
N GLU A 139 -0.73 -6.52 -7.21
CA GLU A 139 -1.56 -5.80 -8.15
C GLU A 139 -0.77 -5.41 -9.40
N TYR A 140 -1.39 -5.56 -10.57
CA TYR A 140 -0.91 -4.99 -11.81
C TYR A 140 -1.82 -3.86 -12.24
N ILE A 141 -1.24 -2.73 -12.63
CA ILE A 141 -1.98 -1.57 -13.09
C ILE A 141 -1.64 -1.32 -14.56
N ILE A 142 -2.66 -1.18 -15.40
CA ILE A 142 -2.50 -0.89 -16.84
C ILE A 142 -3.31 0.34 -17.25
N SER A 143 -2.91 0.96 -18.36
CA SER A 143 -3.70 2.04 -18.97
C SER A 143 -5.00 1.51 -19.58
N ASN A 144 -5.99 2.40 -19.73
CA ASN A 144 -7.22 2.08 -20.47
C ASN A 144 -6.93 1.55 -21.88
N ASP A 145 -5.94 2.12 -22.59
CA ASP A 145 -5.60 1.69 -23.95
C ASP A 145 -5.13 0.25 -24.03
N ILE A 146 -4.45 -0.25 -22.98
CA ILE A 146 -4.07 -1.66 -22.87
C ILE A 146 -5.30 -2.49 -22.53
N TYR A 147 -6.10 -2.06 -21.53
CA TYR A 147 -7.30 -2.77 -21.10
C TYR A 147 -8.30 -3.02 -22.25
N GLN A 148 -8.54 -2.00 -23.09
CA GLN A 148 -9.46 -2.12 -24.24
C GLN A 148 -9.01 -3.17 -25.26
N LYS A 149 -7.71 -3.47 -25.32
CA LYS A 149 -7.12 -4.46 -26.23
C LYS A 149 -7.03 -5.86 -25.60
N LEU A 150 -7.36 -6.02 -24.32
CA LEU A 150 -7.38 -7.33 -23.69
C LEU A 150 -8.46 -8.23 -24.31
N PRO A 151 -8.24 -9.56 -24.37
CA PRO A 151 -9.29 -10.51 -24.66
C PRO A 151 -10.47 -10.33 -23.70
N ASP A 152 -11.70 -10.49 -24.17
CA ASP A 152 -12.88 -10.24 -23.31
C ASP A 152 -12.93 -11.16 -22.09
N GLY A 153 -12.45 -12.40 -22.22
CA GLY A 153 -12.33 -13.34 -21.10
C GLY A 153 -11.35 -12.90 -20.00
N GLU A 154 -10.41 -12.00 -20.33
CA GLU A 154 -9.42 -11.46 -19.38
C GLU A 154 -9.95 -10.23 -18.64
N LYS A 155 -10.75 -9.37 -19.29
CA LYS A 155 -11.26 -8.11 -18.71
C LYS A 155 -11.97 -8.29 -17.37
N LYS A 156 -12.62 -9.44 -17.15
CA LYS A 156 -13.26 -9.78 -15.87
C LYS A 156 -12.30 -9.75 -14.68
N TYR A 157 -10.99 -9.82 -14.86
CA TYR A 157 -10.00 -9.77 -13.78
C TYR A 157 -9.56 -8.34 -13.40
N TRP A 158 -10.08 -7.32 -14.08
CA TRP A 158 -9.56 -5.96 -14.00
C TRP A 158 -10.62 -4.95 -13.53
N HIS A 159 -10.28 -4.15 -12.54
CA HIS A 159 -11.15 -3.14 -11.95
C HIS A 159 -10.69 -1.72 -12.25
N PRO A 160 -11.59 -0.73 -12.34
CA PRO A 160 -11.21 0.66 -12.54
C PRO A 160 -10.70 1.33 -11.26
N HIS A 161 -9.81 2.31 -11.37
CA HIS A 161 -9.39 3.14 -10.23
C HIS A 161 -10.15 4.47 -10.09
N ALA A 162 -11.01 4.80 -11.06
CA ALA A 162 -11.64 6.11 -11.16
C ALA A 162 -12.39 6.52 -9.89
N TYR A 163 -13.22 5.63 -9.34
CA TYR A 163 -14.04 5.97 -8.17
C TYR A 163 -13.19 6.15 -6.91
N GLU A 164 -12.31 5.20 -6.56
CA GLU A 164 -11.49 5.29 -5.34
C GLU A 164 -10.60 6.55 -5.34
N ILE A 165 -10.14 6.97 -6.52
CA ILE A 165 -9.42 8.22 -6.70
C ILE A 165 -10.33 9.41 -6.44
N LEU A 166 -11.46 9.51 -7.15
CA LEU A 166 -12.32 10.70 -7.10
C LEU A 166 -13.06 10.84 -5.77
N SER A 167 -13.32 9.73 -5.08
CA SER A 167 -13.93 9.68 -3.74
C SER A 167 -12.97 9.97 -2.60
N GLY A 168 -11.65 10.07 -2.87
CA GLY A 168 -10.64 10.27 -1.83
C GLY A 168 -10.25 9.02 -1.03
N GLN A 169 -10.73 7.85 -1.45
CA GLN A 169 -10.39 6.59 -0.80
C GLN A 169 -8.95 6.15 -1.12
N LEU A 170 -8.49 6.32 -2.37
CA LEU A 170 -7.09 6.12 -2.74
C LEU A 170 -6.25 7.34 -2.37
N ILE A 171 -5.18 7.14 -1.60
CA ILE A 171 -4.22 8.19 -1.21
C ILE A 171 -2.79 7.72 -1.44
N ALA A 172 -1.87 8.67 -1.59
CA ALA A 172 -0.44 8.45 -1.53
C ALA A 172 0.12 9.21 -0.32
N PRO A 173 0.22 8.58 0.87
CA PRO A 173 0.51 9.29 2.13
C PRO A 173 1.85 10.02 2.15
N GLU A 174 2.83 9.53 1.39
CA GLU A 174 4.18 10.10 1.30
C GLU A 174 4.30 11.18 0.21
N ALA A 175 3.25 11.39 -0.59
CA ALA A 175 3.22 12.42 -1.62
C ALA A 175 2.54 13.70 -1.10
N PRO A 176 2.94 14.88 -1.61
CA PRO A 176 2.22 16.13 -1.35
C PRO A 176 0.73 16.00 -1.65
N ASP A 177 -0.10 16.63 -0.82
CA ASP A 177 -1.55 16.64 -0.93
C ASP A 177 -2.17 15.25 -1.11
N MET A 178 -1.57 14.22 -0.51
CA MET A 178 -2.01 12.83 -0.60
C MET A 178 -2.02 12.28 -2.03
N GLY A 179 -1.19 12.81 -2.94
CA GLY A 179 -1.02 12.29 -4.30
C GLY A 179 -1.84 12.99 -5.38
N ASP A 180 -2.40 14.17 -5.10
CA ASP A 180 -3.28 14.88 -6.04
C ASP A 180 -2.63 15.23 -7.39
N ALA A 181 -1.31 15.42 -7.44
CA ALA A 181 -0.58 15.61 -8.71
C ALA A 181 -0.33 14.29 -9.46
N LEU A 182 -0.38 13.14 -8.78
CA LEU A 182 -0.14 11.81 -9.35
C LEU A 182 -1.42 11.24 -9.97
N PHE A 183 -2.54 11.37 -9.25
CA PHE A 183 -3.76 10.64 -9.58
C PHE A 183 -4.47 11.02 -10.88
N PRO A 184 -4.36 12.23 -11.46
CA PRO A 184 -4.88 12.49 -12.79
C PRO A 184 -4.38 11.49 -13.86
N GLY A 185 -3.16 10.96 -13.70
CA GLY A 185 -2.62 9.91 -14.57
C GLY A 185 -3.13 8.49 -14.27
N LEU A 186 -3.76 8.27 -13.11
CA LEU A 186 -4.26 6.97 -12.66
C LEU A 186 -5.80 6.85 -12.76
N ILE A 187 -6.53 7.96 -12.93
CA ILE A 187 -8.01 7.94 -13.05
C ILE A 187 -8.50 6.97 -14.13
N THR A 188 -7.74 6.82 -15.23
CA THR A 188 -8.11 5.98 -16.37
C THR A 188 -7.45 4.60 -16.37
N THR A 189 -6.86 4.21 -15.24
CA THR A 189 -6.14 2.94 -15.13
C THR A 189 -7.01 1.82 -14.57
N TRP A 190 -6.54 0.60 -14.80
CA TRP A 190 -7.20 -0.63 -14.42
C TRP A 190 -6.26 -1.49 -13.58
N GLY A 191 -6.75 -2.00 -12.46
CA GLY A 191 -6.02 -2.87 -11.53
C GLY A 191 -6.45 -4.33 -11.66
N LYS A 192 -5.49 -5.25 -11.65
CA LYS A 192 -5.72 -6.69 -11.47
C LYS A 192 -5.03 -7.13 -10.19
N THR A 193 -5.83 -7.43 -9.18
CA THR A 193 -5.31 -7.69 -7.83
C THR A 193 -5.72 -9.07 -7.35
N PHE A 194 -4.74 -9.85 -6.90
CA PHE A 194 -4.98 -11.11 -6.21
C PHE A 194 -4.31 -11.09 -4.85
N HIS A 195 -5.09 -11.39 -3.81
CA HIS A 195 -4.57 -11.68 -2.47
C HIS A 195 -4.35 -13.18 -2.34
N THR A 196 -3.10 -13.59 -2.16
CA THR A 196 -2.70 -14.97 -1.84
C THR A 196 -2.71 -15.24 -0.34
N TRP A 197 -2.73 -14.19 0.49
CA TRP A 197 -3.12 -14.24 1.90
C TRP A 197 -4.53 -13.67 2.02
N PRO A 198 -5.57 -14.51 1.92
CA PRO A 198 -6.93 -14.02 1.72
C PRO A 198 -7.52 -13.39 2.99
N ASP A 199 -7.20 -13.93 4.17
CA ASP A 199 -7.61 -13.38 5.46
C ASP A 199 -6.39 -12.93 6.28
N PRO A 200 -6.11 -11.61 6.39
CA PRO A 200 -5.01 -11.11 7.21
C PRO A 200 -5.18 -11.37 8.71
N GLY A 201 -6.36 -11.81 9.19
CA GLY A 201 -6.59 -12.23 10.56
C GLY A 201 -5.95 -13.56 10.93
N THR A 202 -5.54 -14.36 9.93
CA THR A 202 -4.89 -15.67 10.12
C THR A 202 -3.38 -15.54 10.31
N ASP A 203 -2.76 -16.49 11.04
CA ASP A 203 -1.32 -16.50 11.30
C ASP A 203 -0.47 -16.90 10.09
N VAL A 204 -1.05 -17.66 9.16
CA VAL A 204 -0.43 -18.10 7.90
C VAL A 204 -1.43 -17.96 6.75
N PRO A 205 -1.00 -17.82 5.48
CA PRO A 205 -1.90 -17.61 4.33
C PRO A 205 -2.70 -18.87 3.98
N LEU A 206 -3.80 -19.11 4.69
CA LEU A 206 -4.69 -20.24 4.46
C LEU A 206 -5.74 -19.94 3.40
N GLY A 207 -6.05 -20.92 2.54
CA GLY A 207 -7.14 -20.85 1.57
C GLY A 207 -6.69 -20.52 0.14
N GLU A 208 -7.68 -20.37 -0.74
CA GLU A 208 -7.44 -20.03 -2.14
C GLU A 208 -7.19 -18.52 -2.34
N PRO A 209 -6.43 -18.11 -3.36
CA PRO A 209 -6.25 -16.71 -3.68
C PRO A 209 -7.59 -16.01 -4.01
N LEU A 210 -7.80 -14.84 -3.42
CA LEU A 210 -8.97 -14.00 -3.70
C LEU A 210 -8.65 -12.99 -4.79
N LEU A 211 -9.52 -12.91 -5.79
CA LEU A 211 -9.57 -11.79 -6.71
C LEU A 211 -10.18 -10.60 -5.98
N MET A 212 -9.41 -9.53 -5.89
CA MET A 212 -9.78 -8.31 -5.19
C MET A 212 -10.21 -7.22 -6.16
N TRP A 213 -11.04 -6.31 -5.67
CA TRP A 213 -11.62 -5.21 -6.41
C TRP A 213 -11.39 -3.90 -5.66
N SER A 214 -11.32 -2.79 -6.39
CA SER A 214 -11.35 -1.45 -5.79
C SER A 214 -12.77 -1.12 -5.31
N ILE A 215 -12.88 -0.25 -4.31
CA ILE A 215 -14.18 0.33 -4.00
C ILE A 215 -14.65 1.14 -5.21
N ASN A 216 -15.91 0.96 -5.62
CA ASN A 216 -16.46 1.58 -6.83
C ASN A 216 -17.76 2.36 -6.63
N ALA A 217 -18.30 2.39 -5.41
CA ALA A 217 -19.48 3.17 -5.06
C ALA A 217 -19.53 3.51 -3.55
N ASP A 218 -20.31 4.55 -3.22
CA ASP A 218 -20.62 4.91 -1.83
C ASP A 218 -21.35 3.73 -1.14
N GLY A 219 -21.10 3.52 0.16
CA GLY A 219 -21.76 2.47 0.96
C GLY A 219 -21.18 1.06 0.84
N GLN A 220 -20.08 0.86 0.10
CA GLN A 220 -19.39 -0.43 0.01
C GLN A 220 -18.36 -0.67 1.12
N ILE A 221 -18.01 0.36 1.88
CA ILE A 221 -17.05 0.31 2.98
C ILE A 221 -17.72 0.83 4.24
N ASP A 222 -17.40 0.22 5.39
CA ASP A 222 -17.81 0.72 6.70
C ASP A 222 -17.10 2.05 7.00
N ASP A 223 -17.87 3.09 7.31
CA ASP A 223 -17.36 4.42 7.67
C ASP A 223 -16.32 4.38 8.79
N ARG A 224 -16.39 3.39 9.69
CA ARG A 224 -15.40 3.19 10.76
C ARG A 224 -14.02 2.80 10.21
N MET A 225 -13.96 2.05 9.11
CA MET A 225 -12.69 1.71 8.46
C MET A 225 -12.07 2.95 7.84
N VAL A 226 -12.88 3.76 7.13
CA VAL A 226 -12.44 5.04 6.57
C VAL A 226 -11.97 5.98 7.67
N ALA A 227 -12.73 6.13 8.76
CA ALA A 227 -12.37 6.99 9.88
C ALA A 227 -11.07 6.55 10.57
N ARG A 228 -10.83 5.24 10.70
CA ARG A 228 -9.58 4.71 11.26
C ARG A 228 -8.37 5.03 10.37
N ARG A 229 -8.49 4.82 9.06
CA ARG A 229 -7.47 5.20 8.06
C ARG A 229 -7.20 6.71 8.12
N ASP A 230 -8.26 7.50 8.14
CA ASP A 230 -8.17 8.96 8.17
C ASP A 230 -7.46 9.47 9.42
N ALA A 231 -7.78 8.90 10.59
CA ALA A 231 -7.07 9.19 11.83
C ALA A 231 -5.59 8.80 11.77
N LYS A 232 -5.28 7.63 11.19
CA LYS A 232 -3.91 7.13 11.02
C LYS A 232 -3.04 8.06 10.17
N PHE A 233 -3.60 8.66 9.11
CA PHE A 233 -2.86 9.56 8.22
C PHE A 233 -3.10 11.06 8.47
N GLY A 234 -3.95 11.42 9.44
CA GLY A 234 -4.27 12.82 9.75
C GLY A 234 -5.00 13.54 8.63
N ILE A 235 -5.90 12.85 7.92
CA ILE A 235 -6.62 13.36 6.75
C ILE A 235 -8.14 13.36 6.95
N SER A 236 -8.86 13.86 5.95
CA SER A 236 -10.30 13.69 5.81
C SER A 236 -10.61 13.29 4.38
N THR A 237 -11.17 12.10 4.21
CA THR A 237 -11.60 11.55 2.91
C THR A 237 -12.56 12.50 2.20
N GLU A 238 -13.49 13.10 2.94
CA GLU A 238 -14.45 14.05 2.36
C GLU A 238 -13.76 15.32 1.84
N LYS A 239 -12.82 15.90 2.59
CA LYS A 239 -12.05 17.06 2.09
C LYS A 239 -11.21 16.73 0.86
N ILE A 240 -10.67 15.51 0.79
CA ILE A 240 -9.96 15.04 -0.40
C ILE A 240 -10.95 14.91 -1.57
N ARG A 241 -12.13 14.31 -1.36
CA ARG A 241 -13.20 14.20 -2.36
C ARG A 241 -13.60 15.57 -2.90
N GLU A 242 -13.85 16.54 -2.01
CA GLU A 242 -14.17 17.92 -2.36
C GLU A 242 -13.08 18.55 -3.22
N ARG A 243 -11.81 18.44 -2.80
CA ARG A 243 -10.67 19.00 -3.55
C ARG A 243 -10.52 18.37 -4.93
N ARG A 244 -10.69 17.05 -5.04
CA ARG A 244 -10.59 16.30 -6.30
C ARG A 244 -11.79 16.54 -7.23
N SER A 245 -12.92 17.00 -6.69
CA SER A 245 -14.07 17.40 -7.51
C SER A 245 -13.75 18.54 -8.49
N ALA A 246 -12.76 19.38 -8.16
CA ALA A 246 -12.25 20.46 -9.00
C ALA A 246 -11.51 19.97 -10.26
N TRP A 247 -11.17 18.67 -10.37
CA TRP A 247 -10.55 18.11 -11.57
C TRP A 247 -11.52 17.99 -12.75
N GLY A 248 -12.80 18.29 -12.52
CA GLY A 248 -13.81 18.34 -13.56
C GLY A 248 -14.16 16.99 -14.14
N TYR A 249 -13.99 15.89 -13.40
CA TYR A 249 -14.52 14.58 -13.79
C TYR A 249 -15.86 14.32 -13.10
N GLU A 250 -16.83 13.73 -13.82
CA GLU A 250 -17.98 13.09 -13.19
C GLU A 250 -17.50 11.91 -12.35
N VAL A 251 -18.07 11.66 -11.17
CA VAL A 251 -17.77 10.43 -10.40
C VAL A 251 -18.41 9.24 -11.14
N PRO A 252 -17.73 8.08 -11.27
CA PRO A 252 -18.33 6.90 -11.86
C PRO A 252 -19.65 6.54 -11.19
N ARG A 253 -20.67 6.26 -11.99
CA ARG A 253 -21.97 5.75 -11.59
C ARG A 253 -22.15 4.35 -12.17
N VAL A 254 -21.34 3.42 -11.65
CA VAL A 254 -21.44 2.00 -11.97
C VAL A 254 -22.32 1.37 -10.90
N ALA A 255 -23.44 0.77 -11.28
CA ALA A 255 -24.26 0.07 -10.29
C ALA A 255 -23.45 -1.12 -9.73
N PRO A 256 -23.75 -1.57 -8.49
CA PRO A 256 -23.23 -2.85 -8.03
C PRO A 256 -23.51 -3.93 -9.08
N PRO A 257 -22.50 -4.72 -9.48
CA PRO A 257 -22.66 -5.72 -10.52
C PRO A 257 -23.72 -6.74 -10.10
N LYS A 258 -24.66 -7.09 -10.99
CA LYS A 258 -25.63 -8.16 -10.72
C LYS A 258 -25.02 -9.54 -10.95
N SER A 259 -23.93 -9.60 -11.72
CA SER A 259 -23.16 -10.82 -11.95
C SER A 259 -21.68 -10.52 -12.17
N ILE A 260 -20.84 -11.54 -12.04
CA ILE A 260 -19.39 -11.42 -12.25
C ILE A 260 -19.00 -10.99 -13.68
N ASN A 261 -19.90 -11.16 -14.64
CA ASN A 261 -19.70 -10.79 -16.04
C ASN A 261 -19.97 -9.31 -16.31
N GLU A 262 -20.60 -8.59 -15.38
CA GLU A 262 -20.88 -7.16 -15.48
C GLU A 262 -19.75 -6.29 -14.86
N LEU A 263 -18.72 -6.94 -14.32
CA LEU A 263 -17.58 -6.30 -13.66
C LEU A 263 -16.54 -5.79 -14.67
N GLY A 264 -15.88 -4.69 -14.31
CA GLY A 264 -14.87 -4.05 -15.13
C GLY A 264 -15.40 -2.87 -15.95
N ARG A 265 -16.28 -2.06 -15.36
CA ARG A 265 -16.78 -0.81 -15.95
C ARG A 265 -16.16 0.39 -15.26
N MET A 266 -15.70 1.38 -16.01
CA MET A 266 -15.00 2.55 -15.44
C MET A 266 -15.93 3.71 -15.07
N TRP A 267 -17.02 3.95 -15.82
CA TRP A 267 -17.83 5.18 -15.63
C TRP A 267 -19.33 4.98 -15.46
N ALA A 268 -19.98 4.21 -16.33
CA ALA A 268 -21.43 4.03 -16.23
C ALA A 268 -21.89 2.76 -16.93
N ASP A 269 -22.99 2.21 -16.41
CA ASP A 269 -23.66 1.06 -17.00
C ASP A 269 -24.12 1.37 -18.43
N GLY A 270 -23.87 0.44 -19.36
CA GLY A 270 -24.29 0.57 -20.76
C GLY A 270 -23.62 1.69 -21.56
N GLN A 271 -22.62 2.37 -21.00
CA GLN A 271 -21.89 3.47 -21.66
C GLN A 271 -20.43 3.08 -21.94
N SER A 272 -19.73 3.93 -22.69
CA SER A 272 -18.29 3.75 -22.92
C SER A 272 -17.50 3.92 -21.63
N ASP A 273 -16.45 3.12 -21.44
CA ASP A 273 -15.46 3.29 -20.38
C ASP A 273 -14.52 4.48 -20.68
N LYS A 274 -15.08 5.67 -20.88
CA LYS A 274 -14.34 6.92 -21.07
C LYS A 274 -14.76 7.98 -20.06
N PRO A 275 -13.81 8.72 -19.45
CA PRO A 275 -14.14 9.74 -18.46
C PRO A 275 -14.98 10.85 -19.09
N LYS A 276 -16.05 11.23 -18.40
CA LYS A 276 -16.80 12.44 -18.74
C LYS A 276 -16.26 13.61 -17.94
N ARG A 277 -15.94 14.69 -18.64
CA ARG A 277 -15.61 15.97 -18.01
C ARG A 277 -16.90 16.77 -17.77
N LYS A 278 -16.98 17.40 -16.60
CA LYS A 278 -18.04 18.33 -16.19
C LYS A 278 -17.94 19.64 -16.97
#